data_AF-A0A4D7C8C2-F1
#
_entry.id   AF-A0A4D7C8C2-F1
#
_cell.length_a   1.000
_cell.length_b   1.000
_cell.length_c   1.000
_cell.angle_alpha   90.00
_cell.angle_beta   90.00
_cell.angle_gamma   90.00
#
_symmetry.space_group_name_H-M   'P 1'
#
loop_
_entity.id
_entity.type
_entity.pdbx_description
1 polymer ?
#
loop_
_entity_poly.entity_id
_entity_poly.type
_entity_poly.pdbx_seq_one_letter_code
_entity_poly.pdbx_strand_id
1 'polypeptide(L)'
;MSQACRAWFATVPDATFAQIAERLRQRFGLNASRFASLSYDAILLATAADAKGWAVGTPFPVRMLTDSGGYTGVDGLFRILPNGLPERGLEVRELRGKFVTVDAAPQAFGAANTPIN
;
A
#
# COMPACT_ATOMS: atom_id res chain seq x y z
N MET A 1 -32.30 -8.34 -23.07
CA MET A 1 -31.69 -7.56 -21.96
C MET A 1 -30.23 -7.98 -21.88
N SER A 2 -29.30 -7.10 -22.25
CA SER A 2 -27.85 -7.36 -22.23
C SER A 2 -27.39 -7.56 -20.78
N GLN A 3 -26.87 -8.74 -20.43
CA GLN A 3 -26.11 -8.91 -19.19
C GLN A 3 -24.82 -8.12 -19.36
N ALA A 4 -24.71 -6.98 -18.68
CA ALA A 4 -23.44 -6.29 -18.58
C ALA A 4 -22.42 -7.24 -17.93
N CYS A 5 -21.30 -7.50 -18.62
CA CYS A 5 -20.19 -8.26 -18.07
C CYS A 5 -19.74 -7.63 -16.74
N ARG A 6 -19.95 -8.35 -15.65
CA ARG A 6 -19.40 -8.02 -14.34
C ARG A 6 -17.99 -8.58 -14.26
N ALA A 7 -17.02 -7.73 -13.99
CA ALA A 7 -15.63 -8.11 -13.79
C ALA A 7 -15.20 -7.71 -12.38
N TRP A 8 -14.55 -8.64 -11.67
CA TRP A 8 -13.91 -8.40 -10.39
C TRP A 8 -12.40 -8.31 -10.56
N PHE A 9 -11.78 -7.40 -9.81
CA PHE A 9 -10.33 -7.25 -9.79
C PHE A 9 -9.87 -6.75 -8.43
N ALA A 10 -8.65 -7.10 -8.06
CA ALA A 10 -8.00 -6.61 -6.86
C ALA A 10 -7.25 -5.31 -7.16
N THR A 11 -7.31 -4.34 -6.25
CA THR A 11 -6.60 -3.07 -6.38
C THR A 11 -6.26 -2.48 -5.02
N VAL A 12 -5.45 -1.42 -5.03
CA VAL A 12 -5.13 -0.66 -3.82
C VAL A 12 -6.22 0.38 -3.55
N PRO A 13 -6.50 0.74 -2.28
CA PRO A 13 -7.43 1.82 -1.96
C PRO A 13 -7.00 3.17 -2.58
N ASP A 14 -7.96 3.94 -3.09
CA ASP A 14 -7.65 5.20 -3.82
C ASP A 14 -7.65 6.45 -2.93
N ALA A 15 -8.32 6.40 -1.78
CA ALA A 15 -8.65 7.61 -1.01
C ALA A 15 -7.42 8.41 -0.60
N THR A 16 -6.39 7.73 -0.07
CA THR A 16 -5.16 8.38 0.40
C THR A 16 -4.30 8.87 -0.76
N PHE A 17 -4.22 8.12 -1.87
CA PHE A 17 -3.47 8.54 -3.05
C PHE A 17 -4.05 9.81 -3.67
N ALA A 18 -5.38 9.91 -3.80
CA ALA A 18 -6.04 11.09 -4.36
C ALA A 18 -5.70 12.37 -3.57
N GLN A 19 -5.63 12.28 -2.24
CA GLN A 19 -5.25 13.41 -1.39
C GLN A 19 -3.79 13.84 -1.62
N ILE A 20 -2.87 12.89 -1.76
CA ILE A 20 -1.45 13.18 -2.00
C ILE A 20 -1.24 13.75 -3.40
N ALA A 21 -1.90 13.17 -4.41
CA ALA A 21 -1.86 13.66 -5.78
C ALA A 21 -2.31 15.12 -5.87
N GLU A 22 -3.38 15.47 -5.17
CA GLU A 22 -3.87 16.86 -5.12
C GLU A 22 -2.88 17.79 -4.42
N ARG A 23 -2.28 17.39 -3.30
CA ARG A 23 -1.25 18.19 -2.61
C ARG A 23 0.00 18.42 -3.49
N LEU A 24 0.45 17.40 -4.19
CA LEU A 24 1.60 17.50 -5.10
C LEU A 24 1.29 18.41 -6.30
N ARG A 25 0.07 18.31 -6.85
CA ARG A 25 -0.40 19.18 -7.92
C ARG A 25 -0.46 20.63 -7.48
N GLN A 26 -1.02 20.91 -6.30
CA GLN A 26 -1.10 22.27 -5.75
C GLN A 26 0.27 22.88 -5.46
N ARG A 27 1.20 22.09 -4.94
CA ARG A 27 2.51 22.60 -4.50
C ARG A 27 3.54 22.69 -5.61
N PHE A 28 3.53 21.75 -6.54
CA PHE A 28 4.59 21.59 -7.55
C PHE A 28 4.07 21.59 -9.00
N GLY A 29 2.75 21.65 -9.22
CA GLY A 29 2.16 21.60 -10.57
C GLY A 29 2.30 20.22 -11.26
N LEU A 30 2.64 19.18 -10.52
CA LEU A 30 2.92 17.84 -11.04
C LEU A 30 1.70 16.92 -10.92
N ASN A 31 1.45 16.12 -11.96
CA ASN A 31 0.53 14.99 -11.87
C ASN A 31 1.26 13.82 -11.22
N ALA A 32 0.93 13.53 -9.96
CA ALA A 32 1.55 12.44 -9.22
C ALA A 32 1.21 11.09 -9.87
N SER A 33 2.24 10.29 -10.16
CA SER A 33 2.07 8.89 -10.56
C SER A 33 2.00 7.99 -9.32
N ARG A 34 1.56 6.74 -9.50
CA ARG A 34 1.66 5.70 -8.46
C ARG A 34 3.11 5.36 -8.07
N PHE A 35 4.12 5.85 -8.77
CA PHE A 35 5.50 5.74 -8.28
C PHE A 35 5.76 6.69 -7.11
N ALA A 36 5.05 7.82 -7.04
CA ALA A 36 5.18 8.76 -5.93
C ALA A 36 4.67 8.15 -4.60
N SER A 37 3.66 7.28 -4.63
CA SER A 37 3.23 6.56 -3.42
C SER A 37 4.30 5.61 -2.91
N LEU A 38 5.01 4.89 -3.80
CA LEU A 38 6.12 4.03 -3.39
C LEU A 38 7.26 4.81 -2.73
N SER A 39 7.62 5.98 -3.28
CA SER A 39 8.63 6.85 -2.66
C SER A 39 8.17 7.38 -1.30
N TYR A 40 6.88 7.72 -1.17
CA TYR A 40 6.31 8.16 0.10
C TYR A 40 6.34 7.05 1.15
N ASP A 41 5.96 5.83 0.77
CA ASP A 41 6.03 4.64 1.64
C ASP A 41 7.47 4.38 2.12
N ALA A 42 8.47 4.56 1.26
CA ALA A 42 9.88 4.42 1.62
C ALA A 42 10.34 5.45 2.67
N ILE A 43 9.88 6.71 2.54
CA ILE A 43 10.15 7.74 3.54
C ILE A 43 9.45 7.41 4.86
N LEU A 44 8.20 6.94 4.79
CA LEU A 44 7.43 6.53 5.97
C LEU A 44 8.14 5.39 6.73
N LEU A 45 8.68 4.40 6.02
CA LEU A 45 9.52 3.35 6.61
C LEU A 45 10.74 3.91 7.34
N ALA A 46 11.44 4.86 6.73
CA ALA A 46 12.60 5.52 7.37
C ALA A 46 12.19 6.27 8.64
N THR A 47 11.07 6.99 8.62
CA THR A 47 10.54 7.68 9.81
C THR A 47 10.08 6.72 10.90
N ALA A 48 9.50 5.57 10.52
CA ALA A 48 9.12 4.53 11.47
C ALA A 48 10.35 3.84 12.09
N ALA A 49 11.44 3.70 11.33
CA ALA A 49 12.70 3.20 11.85
C ALA A 49 13.32 4.19 12.86
N ASP A 50 13.33 5.48 12.53
CA ASP A 50 13.81 6.55 13.42
C ASP A 50 13.03 6.57 14.74
N ALA A 51 11.69 6.49 14.67
CA ALA A 51 10.82 6.41 15.85
C ALA A 51 11.06 5.15 16.71
N LYS A 52 11.61 4.08 16.13
CA LYS A 52 12.00 2.84 16.82
C LYS A 52 13.48 2.84 17.24
N GLY A 53 14.16 3.98 17.18
CA GLY A 53 15.51 4.19 17.70
C GLY A 53 16.66 3.99 16.71
N TRP A 54 16.38 3.90 15.41
CA TRP A 54 17.43 4.00 14.39
C TRP A 54 17.90 5.45 14.28
N ALA A 55 19.21 5.66 14.11
CA ALA A 55 19.77 7.00 13.91
C ALA A 55 20.18 7.21 12.44
N VAL A 56 19.71 8.30 11.84
CA VAL A 56 20.09 8.70 10.49
C VAL A 56 21.62 8.81 10.39
N GLY A 57 22.20 8.26 9.32
CA GLY A 57 23.65 8.20 9.11
C GLY A 57 24.30 6.91 9.63
N THR A 58 23.56 6.06 10.36
CA THR A 58 23.98 4.69 10.70
C THR A 58 23.39 3.68 9.72
N PRO A 59 23.99 2.47 9.57
CA PRO A 59 23.43 1.43 8.71
C PRO A 59 21.96 1.15 9.03
N PHE A 60 21.11 1.08 7.99
CA PHE A 60 19.68 0.85 8.18
C PHE A 60 19.42 -0.56 8.73
N PRO A 61 18.59 -0.72 9.77
CA PRO A 61 18.27 -2.02 10.34
C PRO A 61 17.30 -2.80 9.43
N VAL A 62 17.84 -3.61 8.52
CA VAL A 62 17.08 -4.38 7.50
C VAL A 62 15.94 -5.21 8.11
N ARG A 63 16.12 -5.74 9.33
CA ARG A 63 15.07 -6.50 10.05
C ARG A 63 13.76 -5.75 10.22
N MET A 64 13.79 -4.41 10.19
CA MET A 64 12.61 -3.57 10.32
C MET A 64 11.79 -3.56 9.04
N LEU A 65 12.42 -3.69 7.86
CA LEU A 65 11.69 -3.83 6.60
C LEU A 65 10.76 -5.05 6.63
N THR A 66 11.18 -6.09 7.34
CA THR A 66 10.49 -7.38 7.43
C THR A 66 9.63 -7.53 8.69
N ASP A 67 9.12 -6.42 9.23
CA ASP A 67 8.16 -6.44 10.34
C ASP A 67 6.90 -7.22 9.93
N SER A 68 6.55 -8.26 10.70
CA SER A 68 5.44 -9.16 10.37
C SER A 68 4.08 -8.47 10.44
N GLY A 69 3.95 -7.45 11.30
CA GLY A 69 2.76 -6.61 11.41
C GLY A 69 2.61 -5.62 10.25
N GLY A 70 3.70 -5.35 9.53
CA GLY A 70 3.73 -4.46 8.39
C GLY A 70 3.58 -2.97 8.74
N TYR A 71 3.22 -2.20 7.72
CA TYR A 71 3.16 -0.75 7.71
C TYR A 71 1.90 -0.28 6.99
N THR A 72 1.41 0.91 7.33
CA THR A 72 0.29 1.55 6.62
C THR A 72 0.83 2.71 5.81
N GLY A 73 0.86 2.53 4.49
CA GLY A 73 1.33 3.51 3.52
C GLY A 73 0.20 4.22 2.79
N VAL A 74 0.56 4.90 1.71
CA VAL A 74 -0.38 5.62 0.82
C VAL A 74 -1.36 4.65 0.16
N ASP A 75 -0.84 3.54 -0.33
CA ASP A 75 -1.64 2.51 -1.01
C ASP A 75 -2.19 1.46 -0.02
N GLY A 76 -2.23 1.80 1.28
CA GLY A 76 -2.76 0.95 2.35
C GLY A 76 -1.70 0.07 3.01
N LEU A 77 -2.14 -1.06 3.56
CA LEU A 77 -1.32 -2.00 4.32
C LEU A 77 -0.26 -2.66 3.42
N PHE A 78 1.00 -2.70 3.86
CA PHE A 78 2.06 -3.41 3.17
C PHE A 78 3.13 -3.95 4.12
N ARG A 79 3.85 -4.99 3.70
CA ARG A 79 5.09 -5.46 4.36
C ARG A 79 6.09 -5.97 3.33
N ILE A 80 7.35 -6.05 3.72
CA ILE A 80 8.38 -6.76 2.94
C ILE A 80 8.58 -8.11 3.61
N LEU A 81 8.52 -9.20 2.85
CA LEU A 81 8.75 -10.54 3.36
C LEU A 81 10.26 -10.79 3.52
N PRO A 82 10.69 -11.80 4.33
CA PRO A 82 12.11 -12.14 4.48
C PRO A 82 12.82 -12.48 3.16
N ASN A 83 12.07 -12.89 2.12
CA ASN A 83 12.58 -13.14 0.77
C ASN A 83 12.69 -11.86 -0.09
N GLY A 84 12.39 -10.69 0.47
CA GLY A 84 12.45 -9.40 -0.22
C GLY A 84 11.21 -9.05 -1.06
N LEU A 85 10.21 -9.94 -1.16
CA LEU A 85 9.00 -9.66 -1.91
C LEU A 85 8.03 -8.78 -1.09
N PRO A 86 7.37 -7.79 -1.72
CA PRO A 86 6.34 -7.02 -1.05
C PRO A 86 5.02 -7.80 -1.00
N GLU A 87 4.31 -7.65 0.11
CA GLU A 87 2.92 -8.07 0.26
C GLU A 87 2.07 -6.84 0.56
N ARG A 88 0.87 -6.74 -0.03
CA ARG A 88 -0.04 -5.60 0.13
C ARG A 88 -1.45 -6.06 0.46
N GLY A 89 -2.12 -5.30 1.33
CA GLY A 89 -3.54 -5.39 1.54
C GLY A 89 -4.29 -4.76 0.37
N LEU A 90 -5.00 -5.59 -0.39
CA LEU A 90 -5.78 -5.15 -1.54
C LEU A 90 -7.26 -5.19 -1.21
N GLU A 91 -8.03 -4.31 -1.86
CA GLU A 91 -9.48 -4.39 -1.91
C GLU A 91 -9.94 -5.04 -3.22
N VAL A 92 -11.13 -5.64 -3.20
CA VAL A 92 -11.76 -6.18 -4.41
C VAL A 92 -12.81 -5.18 -4.89
N ARG A 93 -12.74 -4.83 -6.16
CA ARG A 93 -13.72 -3.97 -6.83
C ARG A 93 -14.43 -4.70 -7.96
N GLU A 94 -15.67 -4.29 -8.19
CA GLU A 94 -16.48 -4.71 -9.33
C GLU A 94 -16.75 -3.55 -10.28
N LEU A 95 -16.68 -3.82 -11.59
CA LEU A 95 -17.15 -2.92 -12.63
C LEU A 95 -18.66 -3.10 -12.85
N ARG A 96 -19.46 -2.12 -12.41
CA ARG A 96 -20.93 -2.04 -12.61
C ARG A 96 -21.32 -0.76 -13.38
N GLY A 97 -20.57 -0.42 -14.43
CA GLY A 97 -20.62 0.91 -15.08
C GLY A 97 -19.87 2.00 -14.33
N LYS A 98 -19.60 1.77 -13.04
CA LYS A 98 -18.61 2.46 -12.20
C LYS A 98 -17.86 1.42 -11.38
N PHE A 99 -16.70 1.78 -10.83
CA PHE A 99 -16.00 0.94 -9.87
C PHE A 99 -16.69 1.00 -8.51
N VAL A 100 -16.99 -0.17 -7.94
CA VAL A 100 -17.61 -0.31 -6.61
C VAL A 100 -16.78 -1.29 -5.80
N THR A 101 -16.36 -0.89 -4.59
CA THR A 101 -15.72 -1.80 -3.64
C THR A 101 -16.72 -2.85 -3.17
N VAL A 102 -16.37 -4.12 -3.33
CA VAL A 102 -17.18 -5.27 -2.91
C VAL A 102 -16.55 -6.04 -1.76
N ASP A 103 -15.22 -5.95 -1.61
CA ASP A 103 -14.49 -6.41 -0.43
C ASP A 103 -13.42 -5.37 -0.07
N ALA A 104 -13.36 -4.99 1.21
CA ALA A 104 -12.50 -3.90 1.67
C ALA A 104 -11.06 -4.37 1.91
N ALA A 105 -10.09 -3.47 1.76
CA ALA A 105 -8.70 -3.82 2.05
C ALA A 105 -8.53 -4.19 3.54
N PRO A 106 -7.75 -5.24 3.84
CA PRO A 106 -7.49 -5.65 5.22
C PRO A 106 -6.74 -4.54 5.96
N GLN A 107 -7.05 -4.40 7.26
CA GLN A 107 -6.43 -3.39 8.12
C GLN A 107 -5.20 -3.92 8.87
N ALA A 108 -4.98 -5.24 8.84
CA ALA A 108 -3.83 -5.89 9.44
C ALA A 108 -3.51 -7.18 8.67
N PHE A 109 -2.25 -7.60 8.71
CA PHE A 109 -1.88 -8.94 8.26
C PHE A 109 -2.36 -9.94 9.31
N GLY A 110 -3.14 -10.94 8.88
CA GLY A 110 -3.53 -12.06 9.75
C GLY A 110 -2.31 -12.89 10.17
N ALA A 111 -2.45 -13.70 11.23
CA ALA A 111 -1.47 -14.76 11.50
C ALA A 111 -1.33 -15.61 10.23
N ALA A 112 -0.09 -15.83 9.80
CA ALA A 112 0.25 -16.38 8.50
C ALA A 112 -0.72 -17.50 8.08
N ASN A 113 -1.50 -17.27 7.03
CA ASN A 113 -2.06 -18.37 6.27
C ASN A 113 -0.87 -19.17 5.76
N THR A 114 -0.68 -20.36 6.31
CA THR A 114 0.31 -21.33 5.86
C THR A 114 0.20 -21.43 4.33
N PRO A 115 1.31 -21.29 3.59
CA PRO A 115 1.27 -21.40 2.14
C PRO A 115 0.59 -22.72 1.75
N ILE A 116 -0.29 -22.62 0.76
CA ILE A 116 -0.92 -23.78 0.13
C ILE A 116 0.20 -24.50 -0.61
N ASN A 117 0.64 -25.64 -0.05
CA ASN A 117 1.56 -26.56 -0.70
C ASN A 117 0.86 -27.28 -1.85
#